data_AF-A0A7G7G8X4-F1
#
_entry.id   AF-A0A7G7G8X4-F1
#
_cell.length_a   1.000
_cell.length_b   1.000
_cell.length_c   1.000
_cell.angle_alpha   90.00
_cell.angle_beta   90.00
_cell.angle_gamma   90.00
#
_symmetry.space_group_name_H-M   'P 1'
#
loop_
_entity.id
_entity.type
_entity.pdbx_description
1 polymer ?
#
loop_
_entity_poly.entity_id
_entity_poly.type
_entity_poly.pdbx_seq_one_letter_code
_entity_poly.pdbx_strand_id
1 'polypeptide(L)'
;MTYSRLPYLYLLFIITLISCKAKEEEVVTLPVLPPVVTPTTPDKEILDKVQQATLQYFWEYAHPVSGMARERTGSGDLVTSGGTGFGISALIVGVNRGWINRAEAVDRLTKMCEFLKNADRFHGAWSHWLDGSTGKAIAFSPKDNGGDLVETSFLINGLLTARAYFNGADAKETELRQKITQLWETVEWDWYASRGDGQLYWHWSPEYNWEMNLPIRGWNECLITYILALSSPTHAISPAVYQNTFQGSGFVNSQVYQGYALNIGTSYGGPLFFAHYSFLGLDPRQMQDQYTNYWQHNVKHTLINRAYCLYEAPKAYGYQAGLWGLTASDDPEGYKAHQPMDDNGTVSPTAAISSMPYTPYYSMQVLRYMYTTLNNQVYGKYGFYDAYNKPRGWVAKDYLAIDQGPIVIMIENYRSGLLWDLFHQIPEIQTGLTKANIKQPNSETGFYLAIPEIRSGVYDLLKHPDQNQYPIDVAIQAAGNFTLTLEKEDGSMAETIWQTEQKGPGLYPVNFGENVPAGKYTLKLSSAAGEKILAVYLH
;
A
#
# COMPACT_ATOMS: atom_id res chain seq x y z
N MET A 1 50.28 -61.53 -40.96
CA MET A 1 49.01 -61.01 -40.41
C MET A 1 49.35 -60.01 -39.32
N THR A 2 49.02 -58.74 -39.57
CA THR A 2 48.86 -57.61 -38.63
C THR A 2 49.89 -57.42 -37.49
N TYR A 3 50.87 -56.54 -37.76
CA TYR A 3 51.59 -55.70 -36.79
C TYR A 3 50.64 -54.56 -36.33
N SER A 4 50.45 -54.21 -35.04
CA SER A 4 51.37 -53.75 -33.99
C SER A 4 51.75 -52.26 -34.05
N ARG A 5 51.19 -51.53 -33.06
CA ARG A 5 51.77 -50.44 -32.24
C ARG A 5 51.78 -48.98 -32.76
N LEU A 6 51.17 -48.13 -31.92
CA LEU A 6 51.41 -46.69 -31.68
C LEU A 6 52.92 -46.35 -31.66
N PRO A 7 53.36 -45.10 -31.99
CA PRO A 7 53.20 -43.96 -31.06
C PRO A 7 53.16 -42.55 -31.69
N TYR A 8 53.18 -41.55 -30.79
CA TYR A 8 52.97 -40.11 -30.88
C TYR A 8 53.84 -39.25 -31.84
N LEU A 9 53.25 -38.08 -32.12
CA LEU A 9 53.83 -36.74 -32.33
C LEU A 9 54.36 -36.38 -33.72
N TYR A 10 53.70 -35.42 -34.38
CA TYR A 10 54.37 -34.20 -34.87
C TYR A 10 53.41 -33.00 -34.87
N LEU A 11 53.95 -31.93 -34.32
CA LEU A 11 53.44 -30.57 -34.17
C LEU A 11 53.36 -29.89 -35.55
N LEU A 12 52.25 -29.24 -35.90
CA LEU A 12 52.23 -28.25 -36.98
C LEU A 12 51.59 -26.95 -36.47
N PHE A 13 52.41 -25.90 -36.45
CA PHE A 13 52.08 -24.53 -36.15
C PHE A 13 51.19 -23.95 -37.26
N ILE A 14 49.98 -23.51 -36.91
CA ILE A 14 49.18 -22.62 -37.77
C ILE A 14 48.98 -21.31 -37.01
N ILE A 15 49.62 -20.27 -37.52
CA ILE A 15 49.48 -18.88 -37.09
C ILE A 15 48.19 -18.36 -37.74
N THR A 16 47.10 -18.27 -36.99
CA THR A 16 45.92 -17.49 -37.37
C THR A 16 45.92 -16.18 -36.59
N LEU A 17 46.06 -15.07 -37.34
CA LEU A 17 45.90 -13.70 -36.88
C LEU A 17 44.51 -13.52 -36.26
N ILE A 18 44.44 -13.43 -34.93
CA ILE A 18 43.25 -12.96 -34.23
C ILE A 18 43.23 -11.44 -34.37
N SER A 19 42.42 -10.95 -35.30
CA SER A 19 41.99 -9.55 -35.29
C SER A 19 41.08 -9.36 -34.07
N CYS A 20 41.58 -8.68 -33.04
CA CYS A 20 40.76 -8.14 -31.97
C CYS A 20 39.78 -7.12 -32.57
N LYS A 21 38.57 -7.57 -32.93
CA LYS A 21 37.42 -6.66 -32.89
C LYS A 21 37.11 -6.42 -31.43
N ALA A 22 37.47 -5.24 -30.95
CA ALA A 22 36.90 -4.71 -29.72
C ALA A 22 35.38 -4.83 -29.84
N LYS A 23 34.78 -5.53 -28.88
CA LYS A 23 33.33 -5.55 -28.69
C LYS A 23 32.98 -4.10 -28.39
N GLU A 24 32.29 -3.40 -29.30
CA GLU A 24 31.64 -2.15 -28.96
C GLU A 24 30.75 -2.46 -27.75
N GLU A 25 31.10 -1.87 -26.61
CA GLU A 25 30.19 -1.79 -25.49
C GLU A 25 28.92 -1.15 -26.02
N GLU A 26 27.81 -1.88 -26.00
CA GLU A 26 26.50 -1.26 -26.10
C GLU A 26 26.45 -0.23 -24.97
N VAL A 27 26.58 1.03 -25.36
CA VAL A 27 26.20 2.15 -24.52
C VAL A 27 24.74 1.90 -24.20
N VAL A 28 24.47 1.41 -22.99
CA VAL A 28 23.12 1.38 -22.44
C VAL A 28 22.70 2.83 -22.38
N THR A 29 22.04 3.30 -23.44
CA THR A 29 21.38 4.59 -23.45
C THR A 29 20.30 4.47 -22.39
N LEU A 30 20.56 5.08 -21.22
CA LEU A 30 19.54 5.27 -20.21
C LEU A 30 18.31 5.87 -20.91
N PRO A 31 17.10 5.33 -20.67
CA PRO A 31 15.90 5.91 -21.26
C PRO A 31 15.86 7.40 -20.92
N VAL A 32 15.60 8.22 -21.94
CA VAL A 32 15.40 9.66 -21.81
C VAL A 32 14.45 9.90 -20.65
N LEU A 33 14.88 10.70 -19.66
CA LEU A 33 14.03 11.07 -18.53
C LEU A 33 12.68 11.54 -19.09
N PRO A 34 11.55 10.95 -18.67
CA PRO A 34 10.24 11.44 -19.07
C PRO A 34 10.11 12.93 -18.73
N PRO A 35 9.28 13.68 -19.48
CA PRO A 35 9.18 15.12 -19.33
C PRO A 35 8.94 15.52 -17.88
N VAL A 36 9.65 16.57 -17.43
CA VAL A 36 9.59 17.13 -16.08
C VAL A 36 8.14 17.34 -15.68
N VAL A 37 7.77 16.72 -14.56
CA VAL A 37 6.42 16.69 -14.00
C VAL A 37 6.36 17.85 -13.02
N THR A 38 6.28 19.10 -13.51
CA THR A 38 6.09 20.24 -12.59
C THR A 38 4.68 20.17 -12.01
N PRO A 39 4.51 19.95 -10.69
CA PRO A 39 3.20 19.98 -10.06
C PRO A 39 2.70 21.41 -10.12
N THR A 40 1.59 21.53 -10.79
CA THR A 40 0.86 22.74 -11.05
C THR A 40 -0.56 22.50 -10.56
N THR A 41 -1.40 23.54 -10.47
CA THR A 41 -2.86 23.43 -10.25
C THR A 41 -3.51 22.18 -10.89
N PRO A 42 -3.12 21.74 -12.11
CA PRO A 42 -3.49 20.44 -12.70
C PRO A 42 -3.37 19.19 -11.83
N ASP A 43 -2.30 18.97 -11.07
CA ASP A 43 -2.16 17.73 -10.28
C ASP A 43 -3.19 17.63 -9.17
N LYS A 44 -3.36 18.74 -8.46
CA LYS A 44 -4.38 18.86 -7.43
C LYS A 44 -5.76 18.62 -8.03
N GLU A 45 -6.06 19.23 -9.18
CA GLU A 45 -7.33 19.00 -9.88
C GLU A 45 -7.53 17.54 -10.29
N ILE A 46 -6.49 16.87 -10.80
CA ILE A 46 -6.60 15.47 -11.17
C ILE A 46 -6.81 14.61 -9.92
N LEU A 47 -6.05 14.83 -8.83
CA LEU A 47 -6.23 14.10 -7.58
C LEU A 47 -7.63 14.30 -6.99
N ASP A 48 -8.13 15.54 -6.96
CA ASP A 48 -9.49 15.85 -6.50
C ASP A 48 -10.53 15.12 -7.36
N LYS A 49 -10.42 15.17 -8.69
CA LYS A 49 -11.37 14.49 -9.60
C LYS A 49 -11.33 12.97 -9.46
N VAL A 50 -10.14 12.38 -9.38
CA VAL A 50 -9.98 10.93 -9.22
C VAL A 50 -10.53 10.49 -7.86
N GLN A 51 -10.12 11.11 -6.75
CA GLN A 51 -10.65 10.74 -5.43
C GLN A 51 -12.17 10.95 -5.34
N GLN A 52 -12.70 12.07 -5.83
CA GLN A 52 -14.13 12.35 -5.76
C GLN A 52 -14.97 11.39 -6.60
N ALA A 53 -14.50 11.03 -7.80
CA ALA A 53 -15.18 10.05 -8.66
C ALA A 53 -15.12 8.64 -8.05
N THR A 54 -13.95 8.21 -7.58
CA THR A 54 -13.79 6.90 -6.93
C THR A 54 -14.61 6.78 -5.65
N LEU A 55 -14.71 7.86 -4.86
CA LEU A 55 -15.60 7.95 -3.69
C LEU A 55 -17.07 7.65 -4.04
N GLN A 56 -17.54 7.99 -5.24
CA GLN A 56 -18.93 7.73 -5.62
C GLN A 56 -19.26 6.23 -5.72
N TYR A 57 -18.26 5.35 -5.86
CA TYR A 57 -18.47 3.91 -5.72
C TYR A 57 -19.06 3.55 -4.35
N PHE A 58 -18.56 4.19 -3.29
CA PHE A 58 -18.99 3.95 -1.91
C PHE A 58 -20.14 4.84 -1.46
N TRP A 59 -20.38 5.96 -2.15
CA TRP A 59 -21.44 6.90 -1.81
C TRP A 59 -22.73 6.69 -2.61
N GLU A 60 -22.65 6.84 -3.94
CA GLU A 60 -23.78 6.67 -4.86
C GLU A 60 -24.08 5.20 -5.16
N TYR A 61 -23.05 4.37 -5.35
CA TYR A 61 -23.20 2.96 -5.73
C TYR A 61 -23.28 2.01 -4.53
N ALA A 62 -23.35 2.54 -3.31
CA ALA A 62 -23.64 1.75 -2.11
C ALA A 62 -24.95 0.99 -2.22
N HIS A 63 -25.05 -0.13 -1.50
CA HIS A 63 -26.29 -0.89 -1.42
C HIS A 63 -27.40 -0.06 -0.75
N PRO A 64 -28.58 0.08 -1.35
CA PRO A 64 -29.59 1.03 -0.87
C PRO A 64 -30.21 0.63 0.48
N VAL A 65 -30.18 -0.63 0.87
CA VAL A 65 -30.76 -1.12 2.15
C VAL A 65 -29.74 -1.08 3.28
N SER A 66 -28.51 -1.57 3.06
CA SER A 66 -27.47 -1.67 4.09
C SER A 66 -26.54 -0.46 4.14
N GLY A 67 -26.41 0.27 3.03
CA GLY A 67 -25.38 1.28 2.85
C GLY A 67 -23.99 0.69 2.59
N MET A 68 -23.80 -0.63 2.64
CA MET A 68 -22.51 -1.30 2.46
C MET A 68 -22.00 -1.22 1.02
N ALA A 69 -20.70 -1.45 0.84
CA ALA A 69 -20.07 -1.52 -0.46
C ALA A 69 -20.43 -2.83 -1.17
N ARG A 70 -20.88 -2.73 -2.42
CA ARG A 70 -20.99 -3.89 -3.30
C ARG A 70 -19.60 -4.43 -3.62
N GLU A 71 -19.48 -5.76 -3.74
CA GLU A 71 -18.21 -6.39 -4.14
C GLU A 71 -17.70 -5.81 -5.45
N ARG A 72 -18.57 -5.81 -6.46
CA ARG A 72 -18.30 -5.24 -7.78
C ARG A 72 -19.50 -4.54 -8.37
N THR A 73 -19.28 -3.76 -9.43
CA THR A 73 -20.39 -3.37 -10.30
C THR A 73 -21.09 -4.60 -10.88
N GLY A 74 -22.42 -4.59 -10.81
CA GLY A 74 -23.25 -5.68 -11.34
C GLY A 74 -23.45 -6.86 -10.38
N SER A 75 -22.89 -6.86 -9.16
CA SER A 75 -23.08 -7.95 -8.18
C SER A 75 -24.48 -8.00 -7.53
N GLY A 76 -25.42 -7.17 -7.97
CA GLY A 76 -26.77 -7.11 -7.42
C GLY A 76 -26.78 -6.66 -5.96
N ASP A 77 -27.31 -7.52 -5.09
CA ASP A 77 -27.43 -7.27 -3.66
C ASP A 77 -26.20 -7.76 -2.86
N LEU A 78 -25.23 -8.43 -3.49
CA LEU A 78 -24.04 -8.92 -2.81
C LEU A 78 -23.12 -7.75 -2.40
N VAL A 79 -22.86 -7.67 -1.09
CA VAL A 79 -21.94 -6.71 -0.45
C VAL A 79 -20.76 -7.43 0.19
N THR A 80 -19.63 -6.75 0.28
CA THR A 80 -18.38 -7.27 0.86
C THR A 80 -18.08 -6.60 2.19
N SER A 81 -17.64 -7.36 3.19
CA SER A 81 -17.31 -6.82 4.51
C SER A 81 -16.00 -6.02 4.48
N GLY A 82 -14.89 -6.57 3.97
CA GLY A 82 -13.62 -5.86 3.94
C GLY A 82 -13.63 -4.65 3.01
N GLY A 83 -14.20 -4.78 1.81
CA GLY A 83 -14.40 -3.65 0.90
C GLY A 83 -15.33 -2.57 1.48
N THR A 84 -16.27 -2.92 2.36
CA THR A 84 -17.05 -1.94 3.12
C THR A 84 -16.20 -1.20 4.14
N GLY A 85 -15.24 -1.87 4.80
CA GLY A 85 -14.25 -1.22 5.64
C GLY A 85 -13.48 -0.12 4.93
N PHE A 86 -13.04 -0.39 3.71
CA PHE A 86 -12.38 0.62 2.88
C PHE A 86 -13.35 1.74 2.50
N GLY A 87 -14.59 1.39 2.15
CA GLY A 87 -15.65 2.36 1.86
C GLY A 87 -15.91 3.32 3.01
N ILE A 88 -15.96 2.84 4.26
CA ILE A 88 -16.12 3.67 5.46
C ILE A 88 -14.99 4.70 5.56
N SER A 89 -13.74 4.27 5.39
CA SER A 89 -12.59 5.18 5.37
C SER A 89 -12.67 6.18 4.22
N ALA A 90 -13.14 5.77 3.04
CA ALA A 90 -13.37 6.69 1.91
C ALA A 90 -14.44 7.74 2.24
N LEU A 91 -15.51 7.39 2.98
CA LEU A 91 -16.51 8.37 3.43
C LEU A 91 -15.91 9.41 4.36
N ILE A 92 -14.97 9.04 5.25
CA ILE A 92 -14.23 9.98 6.09
C ILE A 92 -13.46 10.98 5.23
N VAL A 93 -12.78 10.51 4.18
CA VAL A 93 -12.10 11.38 3.20
C VAL A 93 -13.09 12.34 2.56
N GLY A 94 -14.25 11.83 2.12
CA GLY A 94 -15.31 12.64 1.51
C GLY A 94 -15.83 13.76 2.41
N VAL A 95 -16.01 13.48 3.71
CA VAL A 95 -16.39 14.50 4.70
C VAL A 95 -15.26 15.49 4.92
N ASN A 96 -14.03 15.02 5.11
CA ASN A 96 -12.86 15.88 5.38
C ASN A 96 -12.57 16.85 4.22
N ARG A 97 -12.81 16.40 2.98
CA ARG A 97 -12.67 17.22 1.77
C ARG A 97 -13.90 18.07 1.45
N GLY A 98 -14.97 17.98 2.25
CA GLY A 98 -16.20 18.73 2.05
C GLY A 98 -17.06 18.27 0.86
N TRP A 99 -16.81 17.07 0.33
CA TRP A 99 -17.60 16.47 -0.76
C TRP A 99 -18.87 15.78 -0.26
N ILE A 100 -18.89 15.38 1.01
CA ILE A 100 -20.04 14.77 1.68
C ILE A 100 -20.36 15.60 2.93
N ASN A 101 -21.65 15.84 3.20
CA ASN A 101 -22.05 16.47 4.44
C ASN A 101 -21.78 15.55 5.63
N ARG A 102 -21.16 16.08 6.68
CA ARG A 102 -20.82 15.31 7.89
C ARG A 102 -22.02 14.60 8.52
N ALA A 103 -23.17 15.27 8.63
CA ALA A 103 -24.37 14.68 9.23
C ALA A 103 -24.95 13.55 8.36
N GLU A 104 -24.92 13.70 7.04
CA GLU A 104 -25.35 12.64 6.11
C GLU A 104 -24.43 11.42 6.18
N ALA A 105 -23.12 11.63 6.36
CA ALA A 105 -22.18 10.55 6.59
C ALA A 105 -22.45 9.82 7.91
N VAL A 106 -22.73 10.55 8.99
CA VAL A 106 -23.13 9.94 10.29
C VAL A 106 -24.39 9.10 10.13
N ASP A 107 -25.41 9.60 9.42
CA ASP A 107 -26.64 8.85 9.15
C ASP A 107 -26.36 7.59 8.32
N ARG A 108 -25.50 7.68 7.30
CA ARG A 108 -25.07 6.54 6.48
C ARG A 108 -24.34 5.48 7.30
N LEU A 109 -23.38 5.88 8.12
CA LEU A 109 -22.57 4.96 8.93
C LEU A 109 -23.40 4.33 10.06
N THR A 110 -24.34 5.08 10.63
CA THR A 110 -25.28 4.54 11.64
C THR A 110 -26.17 3.47 11.02
N LYS A 111 -26.67 3.69 9.80
CA LYS A 111 -27.41 2.69 9.03
C LYS A 111 -26.58 1.43 8.76
N MET A 112 -25.30 1.57 8.36
CA MET A 112 -24.41 0.42 8.19
C MET A 112 -24.22 -0.35 9.50
N CYS A 113 -24.02 0.34 10.63
CA CYS A 113 -23.85 -0.30 11.92
C CYS A 113 -25.11 -1.08 12.34
N GLU A 114 -26.30 -0.53 12.10
CA GLU A 114 -27.56 -1.24 12.38
C GLU A 114 -27.76 -2.45 11.47
N PHE A 115 -27.37 -2.37 10.20
CA PHE A 115 -27.36 -3.53 9.32
C PHE A 115 -26.39 -4.60 9.84
N LEU A 116 -25.14 -4.24 10.11
CA LEU A 116 -24.08 -5.15 10.56
C LEU A 116 -24.39 -5.82 11.90
N LYS A 117 -25.11 -5.12 12.79
CA LYS A 117 -25.58 -5.68 14.06
C LYS A 117 -26.58 -6.82 13.87
N ASN A 118 -27.38 -6.78 12.81
CA ASN A 118 -28.43 -7.77 12.53
C ASN A 118 -28.03 -8.79 11.47
N ALA A 119 -26.94 -8.55 10.73
CA ALA A 119 -26.37 -9.49 9.77
C ALA A 119 -25.85 -10.77 10.46
N ASP A 120 -25.75 -11.85 9.70
CA ASP A 120 -25.17 -13.11 10.18
C ASP A 120 -23.72 -12.88 10.64
N ARG A 121 -23.41 -13.37 11.84
CA ARG A 121 -22.08 -13.31 12.46
C ARG A 121 -21.73 -14.67 13.04
N PHE A 122 -20.43 -14.99 13.02
CA PHE A 122 -19.89 -16.29 13.38
C PHE A 122 -18.76 -16.07 14.39
N HIS A 123 -19.08 -16.26 15.68
CA HIS A 123 -18.21 -15.83 16.77
C HIS A 123 -17.82 -14.34 16.64
N GLY A 124 -18.82 -13.52 16.34
CA GLY A 124 -18.66 -12.08 16.13
C GLY A 124 -17.99 -11.66 14.82
N ALA A 125 -17.32 -12.54 14.08
CA ALA A 125 -16.82 -12.19 12.75
C ALA A 125 -17.95 -12.18 11.70
N TRP A 126 -17.84 -11.34 10.68
CA TRP A 126 -18.73 -11.37 9.52
C TRP A 126 -18.17 -12.30 8.45
N SER A 127 -19.04 -12.77 7.56
CA SER A 127 -18.60 -13.43 6.31
C SER A 127 -17.91 -12.45 5.36
N HIS A 128 -17.14 -12.99 4.43
CA HIS A 128 -16.61 -12.23 3.29
C HIS A 128 -17.73 -11.52 2.54
N TRP A 129 -18.75 -12.29 2.11
CA TRP A 129 -19.93 -11.75 1.42
C TRP A 129 -21.20 -11.89 2.24
N LEU A 130 -22.02 -10.85 2.16
CA LEU A 130 -23.37 -10.79 2.73
C LEU A 130 -24.35 -10.38 1.62
N ASP A 131 -25.59 -10.84 1.73
CA ASP A 131 -26.71 -10.26 1.00
C ASP A 131 -27.04 -8.90 1.65
N GLY A 132 -26.86 -7.82 0.91
CA GLY A 132 -27.01 -6.45 1.38
C GLY A 132 -28.45 -6.05 1.71
N SER A 133 -29.44 -6.85 1.33
CA SER A 133 -30.85 -6.63 1.64
C SER A 133 -31.26 -7.31 2.94
N THR A 134 -30.67 -8.47 3.25
CA THR A 134 -31.12 -9.34 4.35
C THR A 134 -30.09 -9.53 5.46
N GLY A 135 -28.81 -9.25 5.19
CA GLY A 135 -27.71 -9.53 6.11
C GLY A 135 -27.30 -11.00 6.16
N LYS A 136 -27.80 -11.84 5.25
CA LYS A 136 -27.46 -13.27 5.22
C LYS A 136 -26.10 -13.54 4.61
N ALA A 137 -25.35 -14.46 5.20
CA ALA A 137 -24.07 -14.90 4.67
C ALA A 137 -24.23 -15.50 3.27
N ILE A 138 -23.40 -15.05 2.33
CA ILE A 138 -23.25 -15.65 1.01
C ILE A 138 -21.91 -16.38 1.00
N ALA A 139 -21.94 -17.68 0.70
CA ALA A 139 -20.72 -18.48 0.66
C ALA A 139 -19.80 -18.00 -0.47
N PHE A 140 -18.56 -17.67 -0.15
CA PHE A 140 -17.53 -17.30 -1.14
C PHE A 140 -17.02 -18.54 -1.90
N SER A 141 -16.97 -19.67 -1.20
CA SER A 141 -16.71 -20.99 -1.76
C SER A 141 -17.49 -22.06 -0.96
N PRO A 142 -17.57 -23.33 -1.40
CA PRO A 142 -18.40 -24.34 -0.73
C PRO A 142 -18.17 -24.50 0.78
N LYS A 143 -16.95 -24.30 1.27
CA LYS A 143 -16.59 -24.40 2.70
C LYS A 143 -16.39 -23.06 3.39
N ASP A 144 -16.42 -21.98 2.62
CA ASP A 144 -16.29 -20.61 3.13
C ASP A 144 -17.69 -19.97 3.17
N ASN A 145 -18.49 -20.43 4.13
CA ASN A 145 -19.87 -20.03 4.37
C ASN A 145 -20.10 -19.54 5.82
N GLY A 146 -19.02 -19.18 6.50
CA GLY A 146 -19.01 -18.73 7.89
C GLY A 146 -18.30 -17.40 8.04
N GLY A 147 -17.56 -17.21 9.14
CA GLY A 147 -16.83 -15.98 9.37
C GLY A 147 -15.48 -15.96 8.65
N ASP A 148 -15.18 -14.80 8.07
CA ASP A 148 -13.87 -14.45 7.51
C ASP A 148 -13.24 -13.39 8.42
N LEU A 149 -12.17 -13.78 9.10
CA LEU A 149 -11.49 -12.93 10.09
C LEU A 149 -10.67 -11.81 9.42
N VAL A 150 -10.16 -12.04 8.21
CA VAL A 150 -9.36 -11.06 7.48
C VAL A 150 -10.27 -9.95 6.97
N GLU A 151 -11.37 -10.30 6.32
CA GLU A 151 -12.36 -9.32 5.86
C GLU A 151 -13.01 -8.56 7.03
N THR A 152 -13.29 -9.26 8.13
CA THR A 152 -13.71 -8.64 9.39
C THR A 152 -12.69 -7.61 9.89
N SER A 153 -11.40 -7.90 9.77
CA SER A 153 -10.35 -6.97 10.21
C SER A 153 -10.27 -5.70 9.36
N PHE A 154 -10.50 -5.80 8.05
CA PHE A 154 -10.59 -4.64 7.17
C PHE A 154 -11.85 -3.80 7.48
N LEU A 155 -12.99 -4.44 7.75
CA LEU A 155 -14.22 -3.77 8.18
C LEU A 155 -14.02 -3.00 9.49
N ILE A 156 -13.45 -3.67 10.50
CA ILE A 156 -13.19 -3.08 11.81
C ILE A 156 -12.17 -1.93 11.72
N ASN A 157 -11.16 -2.02 10.86
CA ASN A 157 -10.21 -0.93 10.62
C ASN A 157 -10.96 0.35 10.20
N GLY A 158 -11.85 0.25 9.21
CA GLY A 158 -12.69 1.38 8.77
C GLY A 158 -13.62 1.90 9.88
N LEU A 159 -14.32 1.00 10.59
CA LEU A 159 -15.23 1.38 11.67
C LEU A 159 -14.51 2.10 12.82
N LEU A 160 -13.37 1.58 13.28
CA LEU A 160 -12.58 2.22 14.35
C LEU A 160 -12.03 3.58 13.92
N THR A 161 -11.63 3.72 12.65
CA THR A 161 -11.23 5.02 12.09
C THR A 161 -12.40 6.02 12.09
N ALA A 162 -13.61 5.56 11.73
CA ALA A 162 -14.82 6.38 11.82
C ALA A 162 -15.15 6.77 13.27
N ARG A 163 -14.98 5.86 14.23
CA ARG A 163 -15.18 6.14 15.66
C ARG A 163 -14.23 7.25 16.15
N ALA A 164 -13.00 7.28 15.65
CA ALA A 164 -12.03 8.34 15.96
C ALA A 164 -12.37 9.68 15.29
N TYR A 165 -12.86 9.67 14.05
CA TYR A 165 -13.17 10.88 13.28
C TYR A 165 -14.49 11.57 13.69
N PHE A 166 -15.53 10.77 13.94
CA PHE A 166 -16.85 11.26 14.36
C PHE A 166 -16.92 11.42 15.88
N ASN A 167 -16.12 12.35 16.40
CA ASN A 167 -15.90 12.62 17.83
C ASN A 167 -16.68 13.82 18.38
N GLY A 168 -17.65 14.35 17.64
CA GLY A 168 -18.52 15.44 18.06
C GLY A 168 -19.35 15.10 19.29
N ALA A 169 -19.73 16.14 20.04
CA ALA A 169 -20.52 16.02 21.26
C ALA A 169 -22.03 15.83 21.00
N ASP A 170 -22.48 15.90 19.75
CA ASP A 170 -23.89 15.72 19.42
C ASP A 170 -24.34 14.26 19.62
N ALA A 171 -25.65 14.08 19.78
CA ALA A 171 -26.24 12.79 20.11
C ALA A 171 -26.05 11.74 19.00
N LYS A 172 -26.05 12.14 17.72
CA LYS A 172 -25.92 11.19 16.60
C LYS A 172 -24.50 10.66 16.50
N GLU A 173 -23.49 11.51 16.59
CA GLU A 173 -22.09 11.05 16.62
C GLU A 173 -21.79 10.21 17.86
N THR A 174 -22.39 10.56 19.01
CA THR A 174 -22.28 9.75 20.24
C THR A 174 -22.88 8.36 20.04
N GLU A 175 -24.08 8.27 19.45
CA GLU A 175 -24.72 7.00 19.12
C GLU A 175 -23.88 6.18 18.13
N LEU A 176 -23.37 6.79 17.07
CA LEU A 176 -22.50 6.13 16.10
C LEU A 176 -21.27 5.50 16.77
N ARG A 177 -20.56 6.26 17.62
CA ARG A 177 -19.39 5.74 18.36
C ARG A 177 -19.76 4.55 19.25
N GLN A 178 -20.91 4.60 19.93
CA GLN A 178 -21.37 3.51 20.78
C GLN A 178 -21.66 2.24 19.97
N LYS A 179 -22.36 2.37 18.82
CA LYS A 179 -22.63 1.21 17.95
C LYS A 179 -21.35 0.60 17.41
N ILE A 180 -20.39 1.42 16.96
CA ILE A 180 -19.09 0.93 16.49
C ILE A 180 -18.36 0.18 17.61
N THR A 181 -18.29 0.76 18.81
CA THR A 181 -17.65 0.10 19.96
C THR A 181 -18.32 -1.25 20.26
N GLN A 182 -19.65 -1.33 20.25
CA GLN A 182 -20.36 -2.60 20.46
C GLN A 182 -20.02 -3.65 19.39
N LEU A 183 -19.94 -3.25 18.11
CA LEU A 183 -19.58 -4.15 17.02
C LEU A 183 -18.14 -4.67 17.18
N TRP A 184 -17.20 -3.78 17.50
CA TRP A 184 -15.79 -4.10 17.74
C TRP A 184 -15.58 -5.07 18.90
N GLU A 185 -16.16 -4.76 20.06
CA GLU A 185 -15.97 -5.52 21.30
C GLU A 185 -16.62 -6.91 21.28
N THR A 186 -17.46 -7.18 20.28
CA THR A 186 -18.13 -8.48 20.12
C THR A 186 -17.47 -9.39 19.08
N VAL A 187 -16.36 -9.00 18.46
CA VAL A 187 -15.59 -9.89 17.59
C VAL A 187 -14.72 -10.80 18.46
N GLU A 188 -14.95 -12.11 18.41
CA GLU A 188 -14.23 -13.12 19.23
C GLU A 188 -12.93 -13.55 18.53
N TRP A 189 -11.90 -12.69 18.51
CA TRP A 189 -10.63 -13.01 17.86
C TRP A 189 -9.93 -14.24 18.46
N ASP A 190 -10.09 -14.45 19.76
CA ASP A 190 -9.59 -15.61 20.49
C ASP A 190 -10.28 -16.92 20.07
N TRP A 191 -11.55 -16.88 19.65
CA TRP A 191 -12.22 -18.04 19.05
C TRP A 191 -11.47 -18.55 17.82
N TYR A 192 -11.03 -17.65 16.94
CA TYR A 192 -10.27 -18.01 15.72
C TYR A 192 -8.85 -18.51 16.02
N ALA A 193 -8.42 -18.46 17.28
CA ALA A 193 -7.20 -19.07 17.79
C ALA A 193 -7.47 -20.29 18.70
N SER A 194 -8.72 -20.72 18.85
CA SER A 194 -9.15 -21.71 19.85
C SER A 194 -9.06 -23.17 19.39
N ARG A 195 -8.62 -23.42 18.14
CA ARG A 195 -8.52 -24.78 17.57
C ARG A 195 -7.58 -25.70 18.36
N GLY A 196 -6.69 -25.15 19.19
CA GLY A 196 -5.85 -25.90 20.13
C GLY A 196 -4.41 -26.15 19.65
N ASP A 197 -4.02 -25.59 18.50
CA ASP A 197 -2.67 -25.69 17.92
C ASP A 197 -1.87 -24.39 17.98
N GLY A 198 -2.41 -23.38 18.67
CA GLY A 198 -1.78 -22.07 18.86
C GLY A 198 -1.72 -21.22 17.58
N GLN A 199 -2.55 -21.51 16.57
CA GLN A 199 -2.61 -20.75 15.33
C GLN A 199 -3.87 -19.90 15.20
N LEU A 200 -3.76 -18.74 14.53
CA LEU A 200 -4.91 -17.93 14.13
C LEU A 200 -5.39 -18.34 12.73
N TYR A 201 -6.67 -18.63 12.61
CA TYR A 201 -7.28 -19.09 11.37
C TYR A 201 -8.08 -18.00 10.66
N TRP A 202 -8.02 -18.04 9.33
CA TRP A 202 -8.75 -17.12 8.46
C TRP A 202 -10.27 -17.35 8.55
N HIS A 203 -10.69 -18.61 8.53
CA HIS A 203 -12.11 -18.97 8.43
C HIS A 203 -12.56 -19.89 9.56
N TRP A 204 -13.83 -19.75 9.93
CA TRP A 204 -14.58 -20.73 10.72
C TRP A 204 -16.01 -20.82 10.20
N SER A 205 -16.54 -22.03 10.09
CA SER A 205 -17.90 -22.29 9.61
C SER A 205 -18.74 -23.05 10.65
N PRO A 206 -20.05 -22.75 10.81
CA PRO A 206 -20.92 -23.55 11.65
C PRO A 206 -21.19 -24.95 11.08
N GLU A 207 -21.02 -25.13 9.77
CA GLU A 207 -21.24 -26.42 9.08
C GLU A 207 -19.92 -27.21 8.96
N TYR A 208 -18.84 -26.52 8.60
CA TYR A 208 -17.55 -27.13 8.27
C TYR A 208 -16.46 -26.91 9.33
N ASN A 209 -16.77 -26.23 10.44
CA ASN A 209 -15.83 -25.90 11.50
C ASN A 209 -14.52 -25.30 10.95
N TRP A 210 -13.40 -26.02 11.09
CA TRP A 210 -12.07 -25.60 10.69
C TRP A 210 -11.59 -26.23 9.36
N GLU A 211 -12.48 -26.84 8.57
CA GLU A 211 -12.09 -27.59 7.36
C GLU A 211 -11.46 -26.73 6.26
N MET A 212 -11.74 -25.42 6.22
CA MET A 212 -10.99 -24.47 5.37
C MET A 212 -9.49 -24.49 5.69
N ASN A 213 -9.15 -24.73 6.96
CA ASN A 213 -7.81 -25.05 7.44
C ASN A 213 -6.71 -24.08 6.93
N LEU A 214 -7.00 -22.78 6.96
CA LEU A 214 -6.10 -21.75 6.47
C LEU A 214 -5.57 -20.88 7.62
N PRO A 215 -4.43 -21.25 8.23
CA PRO A 215 -3.78 -20.39 9.21
C PRO A 215 -3.17 -19.16 8.52
N ILE A 216 -3.32 -17.98 9.12
CA ILE A 216 -2.92 -16.70 8.51
C ILE A 216 -1.40 -16.51 8.69
N ARG A 217 -0.60 -16.98 7.73
CA ARG A 217 0.86 -16.89 7.78
C ARG A 217 1.37 -15.67 7.01
N GLY A 218 2.26 -14.92 7.63
CA GLY A 218 2.91 -13.79 7.00
C GLY A 218 4.15 -14.21 6.21
N TRP A 219 4.69 -13.34 5.38
CA TRP A 219 4.23 -11.96 5.15
C TRP A 219 3.25 -11.88 3.98
N ASN A 220 2.12 -11.18 4.20
CA ASN A 220 1.04 -10.93 3.25
C ASN A 220 0.19 -9.72 3.71
N GLU A 221 -1.00 -9.51 3.14
CA GLU A 221 -1.94 -8.41 3.42
C GLU A 221 -2.55 -8.40 4.82
N CYS A 222 -2.40 -9.46 5.62
CA CYS A 222 -3.21 -9.72 6.82
C CYS A 222 -2.58 -9.21 8.14
N LEU A 223 -1.56 -8.34 8.11
CA LEU A 223 -0.94 -7.81 9.33
C LEU A 223 -1.97 -7.17 10.28
N ILE A 224 -2.89 -6.35 9.75
CA ILE A 224 -3.92 -5.66 10.53
C ILE A 224 -4.83 -6.62 11.29
N THR A 225 -5.08 -7.83 10.77
CA THR A 225 -5.85 -8.87 11.45
C THR A 225 -5.22 -9.22 12.79
N TYR A 226 -3.89 -9.38 12.83
CA TYR A 226 -3.17 -9.66 14.09
C TYR A 226 -3.10 -8.45 15.00
N ILE A 227 -2.90 -7.25 14.46
CA ILE A 227 -2.88 -6.03 15.29
C ILE A 227 -4.23 -5.85 15.97
N LEU A 228 -5.34 -5.98 15.26
CA LEU A 228 -6.69 -5.92 15.84
C LEU A 228 -6.94 -7.06 16.83
N ALA A 229 -6.59 -8.31 16.49
CA ALA A 229 -6.73 -9.43 17.41
C ALA A 229 -5.96 -9.23 18.73
N LEU A 230 -4.79 -8.59 18.70
CA LEU A 230 -4.03 -8.25 19.91
C LEU A 230 -4.60 -7.01 20.64
N SER A 231 -5.25 -6.12 19.90
CA SER A 231 -5.84 -4.87 20.39
C SER A 231 -7.18 -5.06 21.09
N SER A 232 -7.90 -6.15 20.82
CA SER A 232 -9.25 -6.39 21.35
C SER A 232 -9.27 -6.29 22.88
N PRO A 233 -10.18 -5.48 23.47
CA PRO A 233 -10.29 -5.36 24.92
C PRO A 233 -11.04 -6.53 25.57
N THR A 234 -11.78 -7.32 24.79
CA THR A 234 -12.68 -8.37 25.27
C THR A 234 -12.24 -9.77 24.86
N HIS A 235 -11.68 -9.91 23.65
CA HIS A 235 -11.38 -11.19 23.01
C HIS A 235 -9.98 -11.20 22.39
N ALA A 236 -8.97 -10.77 23.14
CA ALA A 236 -7.61 -10.71 22.62
C ALA A 236 -6.97 -12.09 22.46
N ILE A 237 -6.24 -12.28 21.36
CA ILE A 237 -5.30 -13.40 21.25
C ILE A 237 -4.06 -13.19 22.12
N SER A 238 -3.35 -14.27 22.46
CA SER A 238 -2.03 -14.15 23.10
C SER A 238 -0.97 -13.69 22.07
N PRO A 239 0.07 -12.94 22.49
CA PRO A 239 1.19 -12.57 21.61
C PRO A 239 1.90 -13.77 20.97
N ALA A 240 1.89 -14.94 21.63
CA ALA A 240 2.48 -16.16 21.09
C ALA A 240 1.77 -16.66 19.82
N VAL A 241 0.46 -16.43 19.67
CA VAL A 241 -0.28 -16.81 18.44
C VAL A 241 0.23 -16.02 17.24
N TYR A 242 0.47 -14.71 17.40
CA TYR A 242 1.07 -13.86 16.37
C TYR A 242 2.47 -14.35 15.98
N GLN A 243 3.32 -14.60 16.98
CA GLN A 243 4.70 -15.06 16.77
C GLN A 243 4.76 -16.43 16.08
N ASN A 244 3.92 -17.37 16.50
CA ASN A 244 3.95 -18.75 15.99
C ASN A 244 3.29 -18.91 14.62
N THR A 245 2.32 -18.06 14.28
CA THR A 245 1.54 -18.17 13.05
C THR A 245 2.02 -17.20 11.99
N PHE A 246 1.90 -15.90 12.25
CA PHE A 246 2.22 -14.87 11.26
C PHE A 246 3.72 -14.77 11.02
N GLN A 247 4.51 -14.74 12.09
CA GLN A 247 5.98 -14.70 12.03
C GLN A 247 6.61 -16.10 11.93
N GLY A 248 5.80 -17.10 11.54
CA GLY A 248 6.22 -18.49 11.42
C GLY A 248 7.08 -18.76 10.17
N SER A 249 7.08 -20.03 9.74
CA SER A 249 7.85 -20.46 8.56
C SER A 249 7.44 -19.69 7.30
N GLY A 250 8.41 -19.16 6.56
CA GLY A 250 8.21 -18.38 5.33
C GLY A 250 8.09 -16.87 5.54
N PHE A 251 8.06 -16.37 6.79
CA PHE A 251 7.96 -14.94 7.07
C PHE A 251 9.23 -14.17 6.70
N VAL A 252 10.39 -14.67 7.11
CA VAL A 252 11.70 -14.01 6.91
C VAL A 252 12.18 -14.20 5.48
N ASN A 253 12.67 -13.10 4.90
CA ASN A 253 13.36 -13.04 3.62
C ASN A 253 14.74 -12.38 3.83
N SER A 254 15.65 -12.55 2.88
CA SER A 254 16.96 -11.91 2.87
C SER A 254 17.51 -11.74 1.45
N GLN A 255 16.62 -11.84 0.44
CA GLN A 255 16.97 -11.76 -0.96
C GLN A 255 16.88 -10.32 -1.49
N VAL A 256 17.61 -10.08 -2.57
CA VAL A 256 17.66 -8.80 -3.27
C VAL A 256 16.91 -8.94 -4.59
N TYR A 257 15.90 -8.10 -4.81
CA TYR A 257 15.11 -8.05 -6.04
C TYR A 257 15.20 -6.66 -6.63
N GLN A 258 15.49 -6.54 -7.93
CA GLN A 258 15.68 -5.23 -8.58
C GLN A 258 16.65 -4.29 -7.85
N GLY A 259 17.61 -4.85 -7.10
CA GLY A 259 18.57 -4.11 -6.28
C GLY A 259 18.12 -3.79 -4.83
N TYR A 260 16.86 -4.05 -4.48
CA TYR A 260 16.33 -3.82 -3.13
C TYR A 260 16.27 -5.10 -2.29
N ALA A 261 16.82 -5.05 -1.08
CA ALA A 261 16.70 -6.15 -0.12
C ALA A 261 15.34 -6.12 0.60
N LEU A 262 14.64 -7.25 0.60
CA LEU A 262 13.45 -7.48 1.42
C LEU A 262 13.80 -8.42 2.58
N ASN A 263 13.49 -7.99 3.81
CA ASN A 263 13.79 -8.77 5.03
C ASN A 263 12.64 -9.72 5.43
N ILE A 264 11.47 -9.52 4.84
CA ILE A 264 10.28 -10.35 5.04
C ILE A 264 9.54 -10.54 3.72
N GLY A 265 8.69 -11.56 3.63
CA GLY A 265 7.81 -11.78 2.48
C GLY A 265 8.37 -12.65 1.38
N THR A 266 7.54 -12.82 0.36
CA THR A 266 7.81 -13.73 -0.75
C THR A 266 8.75 -13.11 -1.77
N SER A 267 9.09 -13.87 -2.81
CA SER A 267 9.94 -13.37 -3.89
C SER A 267 9.31 -12.15 -4.57
N TYR A 268 10.11 -11.11 -4.81
CA TYR A 268 9.65 -9.82 -5.34
C TYR A 268 8.54 -9.13 -4.50
N GLY A 269 8.27 -9.61 -3.29
CA GLY A 269 7.30 -9.04 -2.34
C GLY A 269 5.84 -9.46 -2.52
N GLY A 270 5.47 -10.06 -3.66
CA GLY A 270 4.08 -10.45 -3.96
C GLY A 270 3.27 -9.39 -4.72
N PRO A 271 1.94 -9.56 -4.86
CA PRO A 271 1.04 -8.53 -5.38
C PRO A 271 1.11 -7.25 -4.56
N LEU A 272 1.00 -6.08 -5.20
CA LEU A 272 1.33 -4.82 -4.54
C LEU A 272 0.34 -4.41 -3.43
N PHE A 273 -0.89 -4.95 -3.44
CA PHE A 273 -1.87 -4.70 -2.37
C PHE A 273 -1.44 -5.18 -0.97
N PHE A 274 -0.42 -6.05 -0.88
CA PHE A 274 0.21 -6.40 0.41
C PHE A 274 0.84 -5.19 1.11
N ALA A 275 1.27 -4.19 0.34
CA ALA A 275 1.77 -2.92 0.85
C ALA A 275 0.64 -1.91 1.15
N HIS A 276 -0.64 -2.25 0.91
CA HIS A 276 -1.76 -1.32 1.02
C HIS A 276 -2.74 -1.68 2.15
N TYR A 277 -3.38 -2.85 2.12
CA TYR A 277 -4.62 -3.09 2.88
C TYR A 277 -4.45 -2.96 4.40
N SER A 278 -3.39 -3.54 4.95
CA SER A 278 -3.07 -3.39 6.38
C SER A 278 -2.68 -1.96 6.77
N PHE A 279 -2.23 -1.16 5.79
CA PHE A 279 -1.66 0.17 5.99
C PHE A 279 -2.60 1.31 5.59
N LEU A 280 -3.88 1.01 5.37
CA LEU A 280 -4.89 2.05 5.15
C LEU A 280 -5.13 2.89 6.42
N GLY A 281 -5.07 2.23 7.58
CA GLY A 281 -5.14 2.85 8.91
C GLY A 281 -3.83 2.78 9.69
N LEU A 282 -3.09 1.66 9.63
CA LEU A 282 -1.77 1.59 10.27
C LEU A 282 -0.77 2.48 9.54
N ASP A 283 -0.05 3.32 10.27
CA ASP A 283 1.00 4.20 9.73
C ASP A 283 2.36 3.48 9.71
N PRO A 284 2.84 3.01 8.54
CA PRO A 284 4.10 2.28 8.45
C PRO A 284 5.33 3.14 8.78
N ARG A 285 5.23 4.48 8.78
CA ARG A 285 6.34 5.39 9.17
C ARG A 285 6.68 5.24 10.65
N GLN A 286 5.71 4.80 11.44
CA GLN A 286 5.77 4.67 12.89
C GLN A 286 5.96 3.21 13.34
N MET A 287 6.28 2.31 12.42
CA MET A 287 6.30 0.88 12.66
C MET A 287 7.64 0.26 12.29
N GLN A 288 8.26 -0.38 13.27
CA GLN A 288 9.41 -1.25 13.12
C GLN A 288 9.33 -2.38 14.16
N ASP A 289 9.71 -3.59 13.76
CA ASP A 289 9.97 -4.70 14.67
C ASP A 289 11.40 -5.23 14.49
N GLN A 290 11.68 -6.42 15.02
CA GLN A 290 13.00 -7.07 14.92
C GLN A 290 13.37 -7.51 13.50
N TYR A 291 12.40 -7.59 12.58
CA TYR A 291 12.60 -8.10 11.22
C TYR A 291 12.67 -6.96 10.20
N THR A 292 11.82 -5.95 10.32
CA THR A 292 11.76 -4.89 9.31
C THR A 292 11.30 -3.54 9.85
N ASN A 293 11.69 -2.49 9.11
CA ASN A 293 11.01 -1.20 9.12
C ASN A 293 9.91 -1.24 8.06
N TYR A 294 8.65 -1.08 8.47
CA TYR A 294 7.50 -1.33 7.60
C TYR A 294 7.36 -0.28 6.49
N TRP A 295 7.71 0.99 6.74
CA TRP A 295 7.77 2.00 5.69
C TRP A 295 8.77 1.62 4.61
N GLN A 296 10.01 1.34 5.02
CA GLN A 296 11.06 0.98 4.08
C GLN A 296 10.72 -0.30 3.30
N HIS A 297 10.07 -1.27 3.94
CA HIS A 297 9.57 -2.47 3.29
C HIS A 297 8.58 -2.13 2.17
N ASN A 298 7.56 -1.32 2.46
CA ASN A 298 6.51 -0.97 1.49
C ASN A 298 7.05 -0.11 0.33
N VAL A 299 7.97 0.81 0.60
CA VAL A 299 8.67 1.58 -0.44
C VAL A 299 9.48 0.65 -1.35
N LYS A 300 10.26 -0.27 -0.78
CA LYS A 300 11.05 -1.24 -1.56
C LYS A 300 10.15 -2.16 -2.37
N HIS A 301 9.07 -2.69 -1.80
CA HIS A 301 8.11 -3.53 -2.53
C HIS A 301 7.51 -2.79 -3.73
N THR A 302 7.12 -1.53 -3.53
CA THR A 302 6.63 -0.66 -4.62
C THR A 302 7.69 -0.45 -5.70
N LEU A 303 8.92 -0.13 -5.32
CA LEU A 303 10.01 0.10 -6.27
C LEU A 303 10.41 -1.18 -7.02
N ILE A 304 10.35 -2.35 -6.38
CA ILE A 304 10.55 -3.67 -7.02
C ILE A 304 9.47 -3.92 -8.07
N ASN A 305 8.19 -3.71 -7.74
CA ASN A 305 7.07 -3.91 -8.65
C ASN A 305 7.22 -3.02 -9.90
N ARG A 306 7.51 -1.73 -9.70
CA ARG A 306 7.80 -0.79 -10.78
C ARG A 306 9.01 -1.20 -11.60
N ALA A 307 10.14 -1.48 -10.96
CA ALA A 307 11.39 -1.80 -11.64
C ALA A 307 11.28 -3.09 -12.47
N TYR A 308 10.57 -4.10 -11.97
CA TYR A 308 10.26 -5.30 -12.75
C TYR A 308 9.53 -4.94 -14.05
N CYS A 309 8.43 -4.17 -13.95
CA CYS A 309 7.64 -3.76 -15.13
C CYS A 309 8.49 -3.02 -16.16
N LEU A 310 9.39 -2.13 -15.71
CA LEU A 310 10.18 -1.29 -16.61
C LEU A 310 11.38 -2.00 -17.24
N TYR A 311 12.00 -2.93 -16.52
CA TYR A 311 13.35 -3.39 -16.86
C TYR A 311 13.48 -4.90 -17.07
N GLU A 312 12.56 -5.71 -16.54
CA GLU A 312 12.66 -7.17 -16.61
C GLU A 312 11.49 -7.80 -17.37
N ALA A 313 10.29 -7.26 -17.22
CA ALA A 313 9.10 -7.78 -17.86
C ALA A 313 9.24 -7.83 -19.41
N PRO A 314 8.59 -8.81 -20.08
CA PRO A 314 8.59 -8.88 -21.54
C PRO A 314 8.19 -7.55 -22.20
N LYS A 315 9.04 -7.03 -23.09
CA LYS A 315 8.78 -5.75 -23.81
C LYS A 315 7.42 -5.71 -24.52
N ALA A 316 6.91 -6.86 -24.94
CA ALA A 316 5.60 -7.01 -25.57
C ALA A 316 4.43 -6.57 -24.67
N TYR A 317 4.61 -6.55 -23.34
CA TYR A 317 3.59 -6.08 -22.40
C TYR A 317 3.38 -4.57 -22.43
N GLY A 318 4.36 -3.82 -22.96
CA GLY A 318 4.21 -2.39 -23.24
C GLY A 318 4.18 -1.50 -22.01
N TYR A 319 4.71 -1.98 -20.87
CA TYR A 319 4.96 -1.19 -19.66
C TYR A 319 5.86 0.01 -19.94
N GLN A 320 5.66 1.06 -19.16
CA GLN A 320 6.44 2.31 -19.21
C GLN A 320 6.26 3.09 -17.90
N ALA A 321 6.96 4.22 -17.74
CA ALA A 321 6.93 5.01 -16.50
C ALA A 321 5.50 5.42 -16.06
N GLY A 322 4.60 5.68 -17.02
CA GLY A 322 3.18 5.98 -16.77
C GLY A 322 2.24 4.78 -16.82
N LEU A 323 2.74 3.55 -16.99
CA LEU A 323 1.93 2.33 -17.09
C LEU A 323 2.68 1.16 -16.47
N TRP A 324 2.53 0.98 -15.16
CA TRP A 324 3.06 -0.11 -14.35
C TRP A 324 2.12 -0.34 -13.15
N GLY A 325 2.29 -1.46 -12.46
CA GLY A 325 1.54 -1.79 -11.25
C GLY A 325 0.84 -3.14 -11.37
N LEU A 326 1.44 -4.16 -10.75
CA LEU A 326 0.92 -5.53 -10.73
C LEU A 326 0.31 -5.83 -9.36
N THR A 327 -0.98 -6.15 -9.35
CA THR A 327 -1.73 -6.56 -8.15
C THR A 327 -2.90 -7.48 -8.51
N ALA A 328 -3.54 -8.08 -7.51
CA ALA A 328 -4.74 -8.87 -7.74
C ALA A 328 -5.88 -8.00 -8.29
N SER A 329 -6.57 -8.48 -9.33
CA SER A 329 -7.63 -7.74 -10.05
C SER A 329 -8.30 -8.65 -11.08
N ASP A 330 -9.32 -8.13 -11.76
CA ASP A 330 -9.87 -8.71 -12.98
C ASP A 330 -8.79 -8.90 -14.05
N ASP A 331 -8.98 -9.96 -14.82
CA ASP A 331 -8.06 -10.43 -15.85
C ASP A 331 -8.86 -10.80 -17.11
N PRO A 332 -8.28 -10.75 -18.34
CA PRO A 332 -9.01 -11.22 -19.52
C PRO A 332 -9.48 -12.67 -19.43
N GLU A 333 -8.85 -13.50 -18.58
CA GLU A 333 -9.25 -14.87 -18.29
C GLU A 333 -10.08 -15.03 -16.99
N GLY A 334 -10.49 -13.94 -16.33
CA GLY A 334 -11.30 -13.97 -15.11
C GLY A 334 -10.77 -13.03 -14.04
N TYR A 335 -10.11 -13.59 -13.02
CA TYR A 335 -9.47 -12.85 -11.94
C TYR A 335 -8.11 -13.48 -11.64
N LYS A 336 -7.09 -12.66 -11.40
CA LYS A 336 -5.73 -13.16 -11.18
C LYS A 336 -4.95 -12.29 -10.19
N ALA A 337 -4.17 -12.94 -9.34
CA ALA A 337 -3.25 -12.29 -8.41
C ALA A 337 -1.95 -11.85 -9.11
N HIS A 338 -2.02 -10.81 -9.97
CA HIS A 338 -0.85 -10.35 -10.71
C HIS A 338 0.27 -9.87 -9.78
N GLN A 339 1.49 -10.25 -10.14
CA GLN A 339 2.72 -9.94 -9.42
C GLN A 339 3.91 -10.17 -10.36
N PRO A 340 5.13 -9.70 -10.04
CA PRO A 340 6.31 -9.91 -10.90
C PRO A 340 6.56 -11.36 -11.35
N MET A 341 6.22 -12.34 -10.50
CA MET A 341 6.40 -13.77 -10.82
C MET A 341 5.20 -14.39 -11.55
N ASP A 342 4.12 -13.66 -11.77
CA ASP A 342 2.89 -14.14 -12.42
C ASP A 342 2.22 -13.03 -13.25
N ASP A 343 2.96 -12.55 -14.25
CA ASP A 343 2.63 -11.40 -15.11
C ASP A 343 2.19 -11.81 -16.51
N ASN A 344 1.13 -11.18 -17.04
CA ASN A 344 0.61 -11.35 -18.40
C ASN A 344 0.38 -10.01 -19.14
N GLY A 345 0.92 -8.91 -18.64
CA GLY A 345 0.75 -7.56 -19.20
C GLY A 345 -0.47 -6.79 -18.69
N THR A 346 -1.22 -7.34 -17.74
CA THR A 346 -2.35 -6.65 -17.10
C THR A 346 -1.85 -5.69 -16.01
N VAL A 347 -2.20 -4.40 -16.16
CA VAL A 347 -1.97 -3.35 -15.14
C VAL A 347 -3.26 -3.06 -14.40
N SER A 348 -3.17 -2.98 -13.08
CA SER A 348 -4.29 -2.59 -12.22
C SER A 348 -4.00 -1.21 -11.64
N PRO A 349 -4.82 -0.17 -11.93
CA PRO A 349 -4.54 1.21 -11.50
C PRO A 349 -4.33 1.35 -9.98
N THR A 350 -5.05 0.57 -9.17
CA THR A 350 -4.92 0.60 -7.71
C THR A 350 -3.50 0.27 -7.23
N ALA A 351 -2.75 -0.56 -7.97
CA ALA A 351 -1.40 -0.95 -7.58
C ALA A 351 -0.47 0.27 -7.46
N ALA A 352 -0.34 1.04 -8.53
CA ALA A 352 0.51 2.22 -8.55
C ALA A 352 -0.12 3.39 -7.78
N ILE A 353 -1.42 3.64 -7.97
CA ILE A 353 -2.08 4.82 -7.39
C ILE A 353 -2.17 4.70 -5.85
N SER A 354 -2.47 3.52 -5.31
CA SER A 354 -2.52 3.31 -3.87
C SER A 354 -1.13 3.26 -3.22
N SER A 355 -0.06 3.20 -4.03
CA SER A 355 1.32 3.39 -3.59
C SER A 355 1.79 4.86 -3.58
N MET A 356 0.87 5.83 -3.75
CA MET A 356 1.17 7.26 -3.73
C MET A 356 2.00 7.70 -2.51
N PRO A 357 1.71 7.29 -1.26
CA PRO A 357 2.53 7.72 -0.13
C PRO A 357 3.98 7.23 -0.21
N TYR A 358 4.20 6.06 -0.82
CA TYR A 358 5.52 5.43 -0.88
C TYR A 358 6.36 5.94 -2.05
N THR A 359 5.72 6.21 -3.19
CA THR A 359 6.41 6.70 -4.40
C THR A 359 5.59 7.80 -5.09
N PRO A 360 5.42 8.99 -4.47
CA PRO A 360 4.47 10.00 -4.95
C PRO A 360 4.70 10.41 -6.41
N TYR A 361 5.96 10.68 -6.77
CA TYR A 361 6.32 11.04 -8.13
C TYR A 361 5.93 9.96 -9.16
N TYR A 362 6.35 8.71 -8.94
CA TYR A 362 6.07 7.61 -9.88
C TYR A 362 4.59 7.23 -9.95
N SER A 363 3.88 7.33 -8.83
CA SER A 363 2.44 7.07 -8.77
C SER A 363 1.67 8.16 -9.50
N MET A 364 2.08 9.43 -9.34
CA MET A 364 1.51 10.55 -10.09
C MET A 364 1.79 10.45 -11.59
N GLN A 365 2.94 9.91 -12.03
CA GLN A 365 3.19 9.63 -13.45
C GLN A 365 2.16 8.67 -14.04
N VAL A 366 1.83 7.59 -13.33
CA VAL A 366 0.79 6.62 -13.77
C VAL A 366 -0.57 7.29 -13.80
N LEU A 367 -0.92 7.99 -12.72
CA LEU A 367 -2.19 8.67 -12.59
C LEU A 367 -2.40 9.68 -13.71
N ARG A 368 -1.40 10.54 -14.00
CA ARG A 368 -1.45 11.50 -15.12
C ARG A 368 -1.58 10.78 -16.45
N TYR A 369 -0.78 9.75 -16.72
CA TYR A 369 -0.83 9.06 -18.01
C TYR A 369 -2.18 8.41 -18.24
N MET A 370 -2.68 7.66 -17.27
CA MET A 370 -3.99 7.01 -17.35
C MET A 370 -5.12 8.03 -17.47
N TYR A 371 -5.09 9.12 -16.70
CA TYR A 371 -6.15 10.13 -16.73
C TYR A 371 -6.16 10.98 -18.01
N THR A 372 -4.99 11.43 -18.47
CA THR A 372 -4.88 12.39 -19.58
C THR A 372 -4.75 11.71 -20.94
N THR A 373 -4.05 10.58 -21.01
CA THR A 373 -3.71 9.92 -22.29
C THR A 373 -4.67 8.77 -22.60
N LEU A 374 -4.95 7.91 -21.61
CA LEU A 374 -5.89 6.79 -21.80
C LEU A 374 -7.34 7.21 -21.55
N ASN A 375 -7.56 8.09 -20.57
CA ASN A 375 -8.83 8.71 -20.18
C ASN A 375 -10.02 7.74 -20.29
N ASN A 376 -11.00 8.02 -21.18
CA ASN A 376 -12.22 7.24 -21.39
C ASN A 376 -12.00 5.75 -21.70
N GLN A 377 -10.78 5.33 -22.05
CA GLN A 377 -10.45 3.92 -22.21
C GLN A 377 -10.40 3.20 -20.85
N VAL A 378 -9.86 3.85 -19.81
CA VAL A 378 -9.56 3.23 -18.50
C VAL A 378 -10.22 3.96 -17.32
N TYR A 379 -10.94 5.05 -17.56
CA TYR A 379 -11.59 5.89 -16.56
C TYR A 379 -13.07 6.07 -16.92
N GLY A 380 -13.93 5.95 -15.91
CA GLY A 380 -15.38 6.02 -16.05
C GLY A 380 -16.06 6.68 -14.85
N LYS A 381 -17.33 6.34 -14.62
CA LYS A 381 -18.19 7.00 -13.62
C LYS A 381 -17.60 6.98 -12.21
N TYR A 382 -17.01 5.85 -11.81
CA TYR A 382 -16.50 5.64 -10.46
C TYR A 382 -14.97 5.67 -10.38
N GLY A 383 -14.34 6.49 -11.24
CA GLY A 383 -12.89 6.59 -11.31
C GLY A 383 -12.28 5.63 -12.32
N PHE A 384 -11.05 5.20 -12.08
CA PHE A 384 -10.39 4.19 -12.90
C PHE A 384 -11.10 2.84 -12.81
N TYR A 385 -11.22 2.19 -13.95
CA TYR A 385 -11.63 0.80 -14.09
C TYR A 385 -10.58 -0.15 -13.49
N ASP A 386 -10.99 -1.39 -13.23
CA ASP A 386 -10.23 -2.29 -12.39
C ASP A 386 -8.86 -2.70 -12.97
N ALA A 387 -8.82 -2.98 -14.27
CA ALA A 387 -7.61 -3.46 -14.92
C ALA A 387 -7.56 -3.12 -16.42
N TYR A 388 -6.33 -3.04 -16.95
CA TYR A 388 -6.05 -2.77 -18.35
C TYR A 388 -4.92 -3.67 -18.87
N ASN A 389 -5.19 -4.43 -19.92
CA ASN A 389 -4.21 -5.24 -20.63
C ASN A 389 -3.98 -4.65 -22.04
N LYS A 390 -2.94 -3.81 -22.16
CA LYS A 390 -2.59 -3.13 -23.41
C LYS A 390 -2.30 -4.09 -24.58
N PRO A 391 -1.51 -5.17 -24.41
CA PRO A 391 -1.23 -6.11 -25.50
C PRO A 391 -2.47 -6.76 -26.10
N ARG A 392 -3.49 -7.02 -25.28
CA ARG A 392 -4.74 -7.64 -25.70
C ARG A 392 -5.84 -6.64 -26.06
N GLY A 393 -5.59 -5.34 -25.89
CA GLY A 393 -6.59 -4.29 -26.10
C GLY A 393 -7.81 -4.44 -25.18
N TRP A 394 -7.62 -4.98 -23.97
CA TRP A 394 -8.70 -5.33 -23.05
C TRP A 394 -8.71 -4.40 -21.82
N VAL A 395 -9.91 -4.07 -21.33
CA VAL A 395 -10.14 -3.27 -20.12
C VAL A 395 -11.26 -3.93 -19.32
N ALA A 396 -11.03 -4.18 -18.03
CA ALA A 396 -12.08 -4.59 -17.09
C ALA A 396 -12.92 -3.37 -16.71
N LYS A 397 -14.04 -3.14 -17.42
CA LYS A 397 -14.92 -1.98 -17.16
C LYS A 397 -15.77 -2.09 -15.89
N ASP A 398 -15.55 -3.14 -15.10
CA ASP A 398 -16.08 -3.24 -13.77
C ASP A 398 -15.23 -2.46 -12.77
N TYR A 399 -15.80 -2.25 -11.59
CA TYR A 399 -15.12 -1.70 -10.43
C TYR A 399 -15.25 -2.68 -9.27
N LEU A 400 -14.18 -2.88 -8.52
CA LEU A 400 -14.13 -3.73 -7.32
C LEU A 400 -13.93 -2.87 -6.07
N ALA A 401 -14.67 -3.13 -5.01
CA ALA A 401 -14.57 -2.35 -3.76
C ALA A 401 -13.15 -2.34 -3.20
N ILE A 402 -12.49 -3.50 -3.25
CA ILE A 402 -11.16 -3.72 -2.68
C ILE A 402 -10.07 -2.97 -3.45
N ASP A 403 -10.30 -2.67 -4.73
CA ASP A 403 -9.36 -1.94 -5.57
C ASP A 403 -9.65 -0.43 -5.57
N GLN A 404 -10.92 -0.02 -5.53
CA GLN A 404 -11.30 1.39 -5.47
C GLN A 404 -11.03 2.04 -4.12
N GLY A 405 -11.20 1.31 -3.02
CA GLY A 405 -11.06 1.83 -1.66
C GLY A 405 -9.66 2.38 -1.37
N PRO A 406 -8.60 1.59 -1.55
CA PRO A 406 -7.22 2.00 -1.36
C PRO A 406 -6.83 3.23 -2.19
N ILE A 407 -7.37 3.41 -3.39
CA ILE A 407 -7.08 4.60 -4.22
C ILE A 407 -7.49 5.88 -3.47
N VAL A 408 -8.71 5.93 -2.93
CA VAL A 408 -9.19 7.12 -2.21
C VAL A 408 -8.36 7.36 -0.94
N ILE A 409 -8.13 6.29 -0.18
CA ILE A 409 -7.54 6.35 1.16
C ILE A 409 -6.06 6.69 1.09
N MET A 410 -5.29 6.03 0.21
CA MET A 410 -3.85 6.23 0.13
C MET A 410 -3.48 7.54 -0.55
N ILE A 411 -4.30 8.06 -1.47
CA ILE A 411 -4.15 9.45 -1.91
C ILE A 411 -4.37 10.40 -0.73
N GLU A 412 -5.38 10.18 0.13
CA GLU A 412 -5.60 11.05 1.29
C GLU A 412 -4.47 10.95 2.32
N ASN A 413 -3.98 9.75 2.61
CA ASN A 413 -2.83 9.55 3.51
C ASN A 413 -1.56 10.23 2.96
N TYR A 414 -1.34 10.23 1.64
CA TYR A 414 -0.27 11.03 1.04
C TYR A 414 -0.51 12.54 1.24
N ARG A 415 -1.72 13.02 0.97
CA ARG A 415 -2.03 14.46 0.96
C ARG A 415 -2.05 15.11 2.34
N SER A 416 -2.49 14.37 3.37
CA SER A 416 -2.75 14.93 4.70
C SER A 416 -2.38 14.01 5.87
N GLY A 417 -2.15 12.71 5.63
CA GLY A 417 -1.96 11.72 6.70
C GLY A 417 -3.23 11.40 7.50
N LEU A 418 -4.41 11.86 7.07
CA LEU A 418 -5.64 11.85 7.86
C LEU A 418 -5.98 10.49 8.50
N LEU A 419 -6.03 9.41 7.73
CA LEU A 419 -6.51 8.12 8.25
C LEU A 419 -5.46 7.49 9.17
N TRP A 420 -4.18 7.67 8.85
CA TRP A 420 -3.07 7.30 9.72
C TRP A 420 -3.12 8.02 11.08
N ASP A 421 -3.30 9.34 11.07
CA ASP A 421 -3.36 10.13 12.30
C ASP A 421 -4.55 9.73 13.17
N LEU A 422 -5.71 9.49 12.56
CA LEU A 422 -6.92 9.04 13.26
C LEU A 422 -6.73 7.66 13.89
N PHE A 423 -6.23 6.69 13.12
CA PHE A 423 -6.09 5.33 13.59
C PHE A 423 -4.98 5.19 14.64
N HIS A 424 -3.89 5.95 14.49
CA HIS A 424 -2.80 5.99 15.45
C HIS A 424 -3.27 6.48 16.84
N GLN A 425 -4.23 7.41 16.90
CA GLN A 425 -4.74 7.94 18.17
C GLN A 425 -5.61 6.95 18.96
N ILE A 426 -5.93 5.78 18.40
CA ILE A 426 -6.78 4.78 19.06
C ILE A 426 -5.97 4.00 20.11
N PRO A 427 -6.30 4.08 21.42
CA PRO A 427 -5.49 3.46 22.48
C PRO A 427 -5.40 1.94 22.39
N GLU A 428 -6.46 1.27 21.95
CA GLU A 428 -6.49 -0.19 21.76
C GLU A 428 -5.43 -0.62 20.74
N ILE A 429 -5.26 0.14 19.65
CA ILE A 429 -4.28 -0.15 18.58
C ILE A 429 -2.85 -0.02 19.10
N GLN A 430 -2.56 0.99 19.92
CA GLN A 430 -1.24 1.13 20.57
C GLN A 430 -0.92 -0.05 21.49
N THR A 431 -1.94 -0.57 22.17
CA THR A 431 -1.82 -1.79 22.98
C THR A 431 -1.49 -3.00 22.11
N GLY A 432 -2.18 -3.17 20.97
CA GLY A 432 -1.91 -4.26 20.03
C GLY A 432 -0.51 -4.21 19.43
N LEU A 433 -0.06 -3.03 18.96
CA LEU A 433 1.29 -2.82 18.43
C LEU A 433 2.37 -3.16 19.48
N THR A 434 2.17 -2.71 20.72
CA THR A 434 3.07 -3.03 21.83
C THR A 434 3.14 -4.55 22.09
N LYS A 435 1.99 -5.23 22.11
CA LYS A 435 1.92 -6.70 22.26
C LYS A 435 2.57 -7.43 21.09
N ALA A 436 2.51 -6.88 19.88
CA ALA A 436 3.19 -7.40 18.69
C ALA A 436 4.71 -7.09 18.66
N ASN A 437 5.23 -6.33 19.64
CA ASN A 437 6.59 -5.79 19.66
C ASN A 437 6.91 -4.94 18.42
N ILE A 438 5.90 -4.27 17.86
CA ILE A 438 6.06 -3.25 16.83
C ILE A 438 6.11 -1.89 17.52
N LYS A 439 7.14 -1.12 17.23
CA LYS A 439 7.48 0.13 17.91
C LYS A 439 7.82 1.21 16.90
N GLN A 440 7.93 2.44 17.38
CA GLN A 440 8.50 3.54 16.61
C GLN A 440 9.91 3.15 16.11
N PRO A 441 10.25 3.44 14.84
CA PRO A 441 11.56 3.12 14.29
C PRO A 441 12.71 3.77 15.05
N ASN A 442 13.78 3.00 15.29
CA ASN A 442 15.05 3.55 15.74
C ASN A 442 15.76 4.18 14.54
N SER A 443 15.40 5.42 14.26
CA SER A 443 15.78 6.11 13.03
C SER A 443 17.17 6.72 13.17
N GLU A 444 18.08 6.38 12.26
CA GLU A 444 19.35 7.09 12.16
C GLU A 444 19.12 8.55 11.76
N THR A 445 19.93 9.45 12.31
CA THR A 445 19.90 10.86 11.91
C THR A 445 20.07 11.00 10.40
N GLY A 446 19.17 11.71 9.73
CA GLY A 446 19.16 11.90 8.27
C GLY A 446 17.81 11.58 7.62
N PHE A 447 17.85 11.13 6.36
CA PHE A 447 16.68 10.98 5.49
C PHE A 447 16.23 9.51 5.36
N TYR A 448 16.13 8.76 6.47
CA TYR A 448 15.99 7.30 6.42
C TYR A 448 14.70 6.78 5.76
N LEU A 449 13.64 7.60 5.68
CA LEU A 449 12.39 7.26 4.97
C LEU A 449 12.49 7.47 3.45
N ALA A 450 13.44 8.28 2.99
CA ALA A 450 13.66 8.56 1.58
C ALA A 450 14.60 7.51 0.99
N ILE A 451 14.04 6.50 0.31
CA ILE A 451 14.83 5.45 -0.37
C ILE A 451 15.01 5.85 -1.84
N PRO A 452 16.23 6.17 -2.29
CA PRO A 452 16.50 6.51 -3.69
C PRO A 452 16.15 5.38 -4.65
N GLU A 453 15.84 5.74 -5.89
CA GLU A 453 15.78 4.76 -6.97
C GLU A 453 17.19 4.24 -7.25
N ILE A 454 17.37 2.91 -7.25
CA ILE A 454 18.71 2.34 -7.13
C ILE A 454 19.56 2.52 -8.39
N ARG A 455 18.94 2.63 -9.56
CA ARG A 455 19.65 2.79 -10.84
C ARG A 455 20.11 4.24 -11.05
N SER A 456 19.32 5.21 -10.61
CA SER A 456 19.65 6.63 -10.69
C SER A 456 20.47 7.13 -9.49
N GLY A 457 20.34 6.48 -8.33
CA GLY A 457 20.92 6.93 -7.06
C GLY A 457 20.26 8.20 -6.51
N VAL A 458 19.09 8.59 -7.03
CA VAL A 458 18.40 9.84 -6.70
C VAL A 458 17.03 9.55 -6.11
N TYR A 459 16.62 10.38 -5.14
CA TYR A 459 15.26 10.39 -4.61
C TYR A 459 14.41 11.43 -5.36
N ASP A 460 13.43 10.95 -6.13
CA ASP A 460 12.54 11.81 -6.90
C ASP A 460 11.43 12.39 -6.01
N LEU A 461 11.47 13.71 -5.81
CA LEU A 461 10.50 14.46 -5.02
C LEU A 461 9.45 15.11 -5.92
N LEU A 462 8.19 14.76 -5.71
CA LEU A 462 7.05 15.49 -6.25
C LEU A 462 6.75 16.68 -5.34
N LYS A 463 6.74 17.91 -5.86
CA LYS A 463 6.23 19.06 -5.09
C LYS A 463 4.74 18.84 -4.78
N HIS A 464 4.41 18.92 -3.50
CA HIS A 464 3.14 18.47 -2.97
C HIS A 464 1.98 19.28 -3.55
N PRO A 465 0.96 18.63 -4.18
CA PRO A 465 -0.11 19.33 -4.88
C PRO A 465 -0.94 20.29 -4.02
N ASP A 466 -1.06 20.04 -2.72
CA ASP A 466 -1.80 20.92 -1.80
C ASP A 466 -0.94 22.00 -1.13
N GLN A 467 0.37 21.78 -1.01
CA GLN A 467 1.25 22.65 -0.21
C GLN A 467 2.20 23.48 -1.07
N ASN A 468 2.35 23.15 -2.36
CA ASN A 468 3.27 23.81 -3.29
C ASN A 468 4.73 23.84 -2.78
N GLN A 469 5.13 22.83 -2.02
CA GLN A 469 6.47 22.63 -1.45
C GLN A 469 6.84 21.14 -1.53
N TYR A 470 8.12 20.79 -1.46
CA TYR A 470 8.59 19.41 -1.46
C TYR A 470 8.63 18.89 -0.01
N PRO A 471 7.85 17.85 0.33
CA PRO A 471 7.85 17.27 1.66
C PRO A 471 8.99 16.26 1.79
N ILE A 472 9.70 16.30 2.91
CA ILE A 472 10.66 15.27 3.31
C ILE A 472 10.68 15.12 4.83
N ASP A 473 10.80 13.89 5.30
CA ASP A 473 10.99 13.60 6.72
C ASP A 473 12.47 13.51 7.08
N VAL A 474 12.86 14.23 8.13
CA VAL A 474 14.22 14.24 8.65
C VAL A 474 14.23 13.66 10.05
N ALA A 475 14.90 12.52 10.23
CA ALA A 475 15.09 11.90 11.53
C ALA A 475 16.28 12.53 12.27
N ILE A 476 16.12 12.68 13.58
CA ILE A 476 17.16 13.09 14.52
C ILE A 476 17.21 12.04 15.62
N GLN A 477 18.36 11.38 15.79
CA GLN A 477 18.51 10.35 16.81
C GLN A 477 18.94 10.92 18.18
N ALA A 478 19.76 11.98 18.16
CA ALA A 478 20.29 12.62 19.36
C ALA A 478 20.12 14.13 19.28
N ALA A 479 19.83 14.76 20.42
CA ALA A 479 19.63 16.21 20.49
C ALA A 479 20.89 16.97 20.06
N GLY A 480 20.72 18.08 19.36
CA GLY A 480 21.83 18.90 18.88
C GLY A 480 21.37 20.08 18.04
N ASN A 481 22.36 20.80 17.51
CA ASN A 481 22.12 21.89 16.55
C ASN A 481 22.28 21.35 15.13
N PHE A 482 21.28 21.60 14.30
CA PHE A 482 21.21 21.10 12.93
C PHE A 482 21.01 22.23 11.94
N THR A 483 21.72 22.15 10.82
CA THR A 483 21.53 22.99 9.65
C THR A 483 21.11 22.10 8.51
N LEU A 484 20.00 22.43 7.85
CA LEU A 484 19.48 21.69 6.70
C LEU A 484 19.49 22.63 5.51
N THR A 485 20.20 22.25 4.45
CA THR A 485 20.36 23.04 3.24
C THR A 485 19.99 22.25 1.99
N LEU A 486 19.58 22.98 0.96
CA LEU A 486 19.41 22.49 -0.40
C LEU A 486 20.48 23.13 -1.29
N GLU A 487 21.36 22.31 -1.87
CA GLU A 487 22.50 22.76 -2.66
C GLU A 487 22.31 22.37 -4.14
N LYS A 488 22.75 23.24 -5.05
CA LYS A 488 22.80 22.93 -6.49
C LYS A 488 24.00 22.02 -6.79
N GLU A 489 24.03 21.44 -7.99
CA GLU A 489 25.14 20.58 -8.43
C GLU A 489 26.51 21.28 -8.44
N ASP A 490 26.55 22.61 -8.60
CA ASP A 490 27.77 23.42 -8.52
C ASP A 490 28.22 23.74 -7.08
N GLY A 491 27.51 23.22 -6.08
CA GLY A 491 27.75 23.46 -4.66
C GLY A 491 27.23 24.81 -4.14
N SER A 492 26.61 25.63 -5.00
CA SER A 492 25.99 26.87 -4.56
C SER A 492 24.67 26.62 -3.83
N MET A 493 24.35 27.49 -2.88
CA MET A 493 23.16 27.35 -2.06
C MET A 493 21.89 27.70 -2.84
N ALA A 494 20.92 26.80 -2.85
CA ALA A 494 19.58 27.06 -3.38
C ALA A 494 18.64 27.56 -2.29
N GLU A 495 18.67 26.94 -1.10
CA GLU A 495 17.78 27.27 0.01
C GLU A 495 18.39 26.82 1.35
N THR A 496 18.26 27.65 2.39
CA THR A 496 18.54 27.24 3.78
C THR A 496 17.22 26.94 4.47
N ILE A 497 17.01 25.67 4.83
CA ILE A 497 15.74 25.17 5.35
C ILE A 497 15.72 25.22 6.88
N TRP A 498 16.82 24.81 7.52
CA TRP A 498 17.05 25.03 8.96
C TRP A 498 18.38 25.77 9.15
N GLN A 499 18.37 26.78 10.01
CA GLN A 499 19.56 27.58 10.31
C GLN A 499 20.03 27.35 11.75
N THR A 500 20.89 26.33 11.95
CA THR A 500 21.44 25.97 13.28
C THR A 500 20.36 25.81 14.34
N GLU A 501 19.28 25.10 14.00
CA GLU A 501 18.15 24.90 14.90
C GLU A 501 18.45 23.82 15.93
N GLN A 502 18.07 24.06 17.18
CA GLN A 502 18.13 23.05 18.23
C GLN A 502 16.97 22.06 18.05
N LYS A 503 17.29 20.78 17.82
CA LYS A 503 16.32 19.69 17.68
C LYS A 503 16.57 18.62 18.75
N GLY A 504 15.50 18.04 19.29
CA GLY A 504 15.56 16.82 20.10
C GLY A 504 15.43 15.56 19.24
N PRO A 505 15.55 14.35 19.81
CA PRO A 505 15.27 13.12 19.08
C PRO A 505 13.83 13.09 18.54
N GLY A 506 13.66 12.64 17.31
CA GLY A 506 12.34 12.56 16.68
C GLY A 506 12.39 12.57 15.15
N LEU A 507 11.21 12.45 14.55
CA LEU A 507 11.00 12.62 13.12
C LEU A 507 10.39 14.00 12.86
N TYR A 508 11.01 14.77 11.99
CA TYR A 508 10.59 16.13 11.67
C TYR A 508 10.13 16.18 10.21
N PRO A 509 8.83 16.40 9.95
CA PRO A 509 8.37 16.70 8.60
C PRO A 509 8.86 18.09 8.21
N VAL A 510 9.43 18.20 7.01
CA VAL A 510 10.00 19.43 6.46
C VAL A 510 9.42 19.68 5.08
N ASN A 511 8.97 20.90 4.86
CA ASN A 511 8.55 21.38 3.55
C ASN A 511 9.50 22.50 3.09
N PHE A 512 9.94 22.43 1.84
CA PHE A 512 10.89 23.39 1.27
C PHE A 512 10.64 23.60 -0.23
N GLY A 513 11.40 24.49 -0.85
CA GLY A 513 11.50 24.58 -2.31
C GLY A 513 10.29 25.21 -2.99
N GLU A 514 9.55 26.08 -2.30
CA GLU A 514 8.39 26.77 -2.88
C GLU A 514 8.73 27.49 -4.18
N ASN A 515 9.87 28.17 -4.21
CA ASN A 515 10.37 28.94 -5.36
C ASN A 515 11.61 28.31 -6.02
N VAL A 516 11.94 27.06 -5.67
CA VAL A 516 13.09 26.36 -6.25
C VAL A 516 12.66 25.69 -7.56
N PRO A 517 13.37 25.95 -8.68
CA PRO A 517 13.07 25.31 -9.96
C PRO A 517 13.23 23.79 -9.90
N ALA A 518 12.56 23.09 -10.82
CA ALA A 518 12.79 21.67 -11.02
C ALA A 518 14.24 21.40 -11.44
N GLY A 519 14.83 20.30 -10.96
CA GLY A 519 16.21 19.95 -11.25
C GLY A 519 16.85 19.04 -10.21
N LYS A 520 18.15 18.77 -10.39
CA LYS A 520 18.95 17.99 -9.45
C LYS A 520 19.53 18.87 -8.36
N TYR A 521 19.41 18.40 -7.12
CA TYR A 521 19.91 19.07 -5.94
C TYR A 521 20.45 18.06 -4.93
N THR A 522 21.13 18.59 -3.93
CA THR A 522 21.63 17.83 -2.78
C THR A 522 21.00 18.39 -1.51
N LEU A 523 20.22 17.57 -0.80
CA LEU A 523 19.82 17.88 0.57
C LEU A 523 20.96 17.51 1.52
N LYS A 524 21.33 18.44 2.38
CA LYS A 524 22.46 18.30 3.29
C LYS A 524 22.04 18.67 4.71
N LEU A 525 22.09 17.69 5.61
CA LEU A 525 21.88 17.87 7.03
C LEU A 525 23.23 17.86 7.76
N SER A 526 23.65 19.00 8.28
CA SER A 526 24.91 19.18 9.01
C SER A 526 24.69 19.31 10.50
N SER A 527 25.57 18.69 11.30
CA SER A 527 25.60 18.76 12.75
C SER A 527 27.03 18.62 13.27
N ALA A 528 27.24 18.77 14.58
CA ALA A 528 28.54 18.49 15.20
C ALA A 528 29.01 17.03 15.04
N ALA A 529 28.07 16.10 14.82
CA ALA A 529 28.37 14.67 14.61
C ALA A 529 28.74 14.33 13.16
N GLY A 530 28.65 15.29 12.23
CA GLY A 530 28.92 15.11 10.81
C GLY A 530 27.75 15.49 9.92
N GLU A 531 27.86 15.09 8.66
CA GLU A 531 26.93 15.46 7.58
C GLU A 531 26.19 14.22 7.04
N LYS A 532 24.91 14.40 6.70
CA LYS A 532 24.08 13.41 6.02
C LYS A 532 23.58 14.04 4.73
N ILE A 533 23.72 13.32 3.63
CA ILE A 533 23.49 13.83 2.28
C ILE A 533 22.47 12.93 1.57
N LEU A 534 21.55 13.56 0.83
CA LEU A 534 20.63 12.89 -0.08
C LEU A 534 20.61 13.61 -1.43
N ALA A 535 20.94 12.90 -2.50
CA ALA A 535 20.74 13.40 -3.86
C ALA A 535 19.25 13.33 -4.20
N VAL A 536 18.68 14.46 -4.64
CA VAL A 536 17.25 14.57 -4.97
C VAL A 536 17.05 15.14 -6.37
N TYR A 537 15.96 14.73 -7.00
CA TYR A 537 15.41 15.43 -8.16
C TYR A 537 14.09 16.07 -7.74
N LEU A 538 14.02 17.39 -7.87
CA LEU A 538 12.82 18.17 -7.62
C LEU A 538 12.03 18.26 -8.93
N HIS A 539 10.84 17.65 -8.97
CA HIS A 539 9.97 17.59 -10.17
C HIS A 539 9.02 18.77 -10.27
#